data_AF-A0A1H3XH37-F1
#
_entry.id   AF-A0A1H3XH37-F1
#
_cell.length_a   1.000
_cell.length_b   1.000
_cell.length_c   1.000
_cell.angle_alpha   90.00
_cell.angle_beta   90.00
_cell.angle_gamma   90.00
#
_symmetry.space_group_name_H-M   'P 1'
#
loop_
_entity.id
_entity.type
_entity.pdbx_description
1 polymer ?
#
loop_
_entity_poly.entity_id
_entity_poly.type
_entity_poly.pdbx_seq_one_letter_code
_entity_poly.pdbx_strand_id
1 'polypeptide(L)'
;MDATIREITIDEFETWPKESYTLIDVREEQDFLTGKMPDAMRVDLVDIADKNHVIPKDKKVVLYCKYGELSLAAADNLADQGYEAYSLQGGYGKWVLRQIQRDLDSEQRREDIEKSLRKKFKRNIYGMFVKAICDYNLVEEGDKIAVCISGGKDSMLMAKLFQELKRHNKLPFEVVYLCMDPGYNEANRKIIERNAELMGIPLTIFETNIFDSVYNIPKSPCYVCARMRRGYLYKEAQKLGCNKIALGHHFDDVIETILMGMLYAGQYEAMMPKLHSTNFPGMELIRPLYLVHEAEIKHWRDYNHLNFIQCACHFTATCSTCHTDGQTSSKRLETKHLIEKLKETNPYVERNIFSAMENISLNKILGFKRQHVKHSFLEWYDNENDLKIGVLTEDEIQLEDEKRKAQELQKEKARIDSMPKSEQARKNAEENRKNANFRK
;
A
#
# COMPACT_ATOMS: atom_id res chain seq x y z
N MET A 1 -45.15 11.33 11.95
CA MET A 1 -44.44 11.16 13.23
C MET A 1 -43.03 11.64 13.00
N ASP A 2 -42.60 12.63 13.76
CA ASP A 2 -41.27 13.24 13.67
C ASP A 2 -40.20 12.15 13.71
N ALA A 3 -39.48 11.95 12.60
CA ALA A 3 -38.30 11.10 12.58
C ALA A 3 -37.24 11.85 13.40
N THR A 4 -37.23 11.61 14.70
CA THR A 4 -36.18 12.12 15.59
C THR A 4 -34.89 11.55 15.06
N ILE A 5 -34.05 12.38 14.44
CA ILE A 5 -32.75 12.00 13.91
C ILE A 5 -31.98 11.33 15.07
N ARG A 6 -31.80 10.01 15.00
CA ARG A 6 -31.19 9.23 16.09
C ARG A 6 -29.68 9.24 15.94
N GLU A 7 -29.08 10.42 16.00
CA GLU A 7 -27.63 10.57 16.06
C GLU A 7 -27.17 10.81 17.49
N ILE A 8 -25.98 10.32 17.82
CA ILE A 8 -25.29 10.60 19.08
C ILE A 8 -23.87 11.10 18.78
N THR A 9 -23.44 12.13 19.50
CA THR A 9 -22.07 12.63 19.38
C THR A 9 -21.08 11.71 20.12
N ILE A 10 -19.79 11.80 19.80
CA ILE A 10 -18.75 11.04 20.52
C ILE A 10 -18.69 11.46 21.99
N ASP A 11 -18.82 12.75 22.29
CA ASP A 11 -18.77 13.23 23.67
C ASP A 11 -19.94 12.67 24.49
N GLU A 12 -21.16 12.63 23.93
CA GLU A 12 -22.31 11.99 24.59
C GLU A 12 -22.13 10.48 24.72
N PHE A 13 -21.68 9.81 23.65
CA PHE A 13 -21.44 8.36 23.64
C PHE A 13 -20.46 7.94 24.75
N GLU A 14 -19.39 8.71 24.97
CA GLU A 14 -18.40 8.41 26.00
C GLU A 14 -18.92 8.58 27.44
N THR A 15 -20.07 9.24 27.65
CA THR A 15 -20.72 9.32 28.96
C THR A 15 -21.58 8.10 29.28
N TRP A 16 -21.88 7.26 28.30
CA TRP A 16 -22.76 6.10 28.50
C TRP A 16 -22.01 4.93 29.15
N PRO A 17 -22.59 4.27 30.16
CA PRO A 17 -22.03 3.05 30.73
C PRO A 17 -21.91 1.95 29.66
N LYS A 18 -20.78 1.23 29.64
CA LYS A 18 -20.52 0.15 28.66
C LYS A 18 -21.62 -0.92 28.65
N GLU A 19 -22.23 -1.17 29.79
CA GLU A 19 -23.27 -2.18 29.96
C GLU A 19 -24.61 -1.78 29.36
N SER A 20 -24.82 -0.49 29.11
CA SER A 20 -26.10 0.09 28.64
C SER A 20 -26.31 0.03 27.13
N TYR A 21 -25.26 -0.28 26.37
CA TYR A 21 -25.31 -0.31 24.91
C TYR A 21 -24.63 -1.53 24.30
N THR A 22 -25.00 -1.84 23.06
CA THR A 22 -24.32 -2.74 22.14
C THR A 22 -23.78 -1.92 20.98
N LEU A 23 -22.49 -2.07 20.69
CA LEU A 23 -21.81 -1.33 19.63
C LEU A 23 -21.72 -2.17 18.36
N ILE A 24 -22.23 -1.63 17.25
CA ILE A 24 -22.34 -2.31 15.96
C ILE A 24 -21.48 -1.58 14.93
N ASP A 25 -20.55 -2.32 14.33
CA ASP A 25 -19.77 -1.89 13.19
C ASP A 25 -20.43 -2.39 11.91
N VAL A 26 -20.87 -1.47 11.05
CA VAL A 26 -21.52 -1.81 9.76
C VAL A 26 -20.55 -1.72 8.58
N ARG A 27 -19.25 -1.63 8.83
CA ARG A 27 -18.24 -1.63 7.77
C ARG A 27 -17.97 -3.05 7.24
N GLU A 28 -17.33 -3.08 6.09
CA GLU A 28 -16.80 -4.30 5.49
C GLU A 28 -15.86 -5.04 6.44
N GLU A 29 -15.79 -6.37 6.27
CA GLU A 29 -14.98 -7.24 7.15
C GLU A 29 -13.52 -6.81 7.21
N GLN A 30 -12.94 -6.39 6.09
CA GLN A 30 -11.55 -5.96 6.02
C GLN A 30 -11.27 -4.68 6.82
N ASP A 31 -12.22 -3.73 6.81
CA ASP A 31 -12.14 -2.51 7.61
C ASP A 31 -12.26 -2.83 9.11
N PHE A 32 -13.17 -3.74 9.47
CA PHE A 32 -13.34 -4.22 10.85
C PHE A 32 -12.09 -4.94 11.40
N LEU A 33 -11.50 -5.82 10.60
CA LEU A 33 -10.29 -6.58 10.97
C LEU A 33 -9.05 -5.68 11.09
N THR A 34 -9.01 -4.57 10.35
CA THR A 34 -7.86 -3.66 10.38
C THR A 34 -7.86 -2.73 11.60
N GLY A 35 -9.04 -2.44 12.14
CA GLY A 35 -9.21 -1.66 13.36
C GLY A 35 -10.68 -1.39 13.62
N LYS A 36 -11.11 -1.50 14.87
CA LYS A 36 -12.49 -1.33 15.30
C LYS A 36 -12.55 -0.64 16.67
N MET A 37 -13.70 -0.07 16.98
CA MET A 37 -13.95 0.39 18.34
C MET A 37 -13.94 -0.82 19.30
N PRO A 38 -13.44 -0.66 20.53
CA PRO A 38 -13.45 -1.74 21.52
C PRO A 38 -14.85 -2.32 21.70
N ASP A 39 -14.92 -3.64 21.87
CA ASP A 39 -16.16 -4.37 22.15
C ASP A 39 -17.20 -4.34 21.00
N ALA A 40 -16.87 -3.78 19.82
CA ALA A 40 -17.77 -3.73 18.67
C ALA A 40 -18.00 -5.12 18.02
N MET A 41 -19.26 -5.38 17.69
CA MET A 41 -19.71 -6.52 16.87
C MET A 41 -19.93 -6.06 15.43
N ARG A 42 -19.42 -6.81 14.45
CA ARG A 42 -19.69 -6.53 13.04
C ARG A 42 -21.06 -7.09 12.65
N VAL A 43 -21.86 -6.30 11.94
CA VAL A 43 -23.11 -6.75 11.30
C VAL A 43 -23.21 -6.10 9.92
N ASP A 44 -23.52 -6.88 8.89
CA ASP A 44 -23.65 -6.37 7.53
C ASP A 44 -24.88 -5.45 7.39
N LEU A 45 -24.79 -4.42 6.55
CA LEU A 45 -25.92 -3.54 6.26
C LEU A 45 -27.08 -4.31 5.64
N VAL A 46 -26.78 -5.30 4.79
CA VAL A 46 -27.79 -6.15 4.15
C VAL A 46 -28.50 -7.01 5.19
N ASP A 47 -27.75 -7.61 6.12
CA ASP A 47 -28.34 -8.41 7.20
C ASP A 47 -29.25 -7.58 8.12
N ILE A 48 -28.91 -6.31 8.36
CA ILE A 48 -29.77 -5.38 9.09
C ILE A 48 -31.08 -5.11 8.33
N ALA A 49 -30.98 -4.82 7.03
CA ALA A 49 -32.16 -4.53 6.20
C ALA A 49 -33.09 -5.76 6.07
N ASP A 50 -32.52 -6.94 5.88
CA ASP A 50 -33.24 -8.20 5.70
C ASP A 50 -33.71 -8.84 7.03
N LYS A 51 -33.44 -8.18 8.16
CA LYS A 51 -33.74 -8.66 9.53
C LYS A 51 -33.06 -10.00 9.85
N ASN A 52 -31.93 -10.29 9.19
CA ASN A 52 -31.15 -11.49 9.33
C ASN A 52 -29.94 -11.27 10.25
N HIS A 53 -30.19 -10.76 11.46
CA HIS A 53 -29.13 -10.42 12.41
C HIS A 53 -29.48 -10.83 13.83
N VAL A 54 -28.45 -10.96 14.68
CA VAL A 54 -28.59 -11.38 16.08
C VAL A 54 -28.15 -10.24 17.00
N ILE A 55 -28.78 -9.07 16.84
CA ILE A 55 -28.50 -7.91 17.70
C ILE A 55 -29.38 -8.02 18.97
N PRO A 56 -28.81 -7.90 20.18
CA PRO A 56 -29.59 -7.91 21.41
C PRO A 56 -30.54 -6.70 21.51
N LYS A 57 -31.79 -6.95 21.93
CA LYS A 57 -32.84 -5.92 22.13
C LYS A 57 -32.92 -5.36 23.55
N ASP A 58 -32.17 -5.93 24.49
CA ASP A 58 -32.16 -5.57 25.91
C ASP A 58 -31.40 -4.28 26.20
N LYS A 59 -30.63 -3.77 25.23
CA LYS A 59 -29.78 -2.59 25.35
C LYS A 59 -30.00 -1.63 24.19
N LYS A 60 -29.51 -0.40 24.38
CA LYS A 60 -29.39 0.57 23.28
C LYS A 60 -28.43 0.03 22.22
N VAL A 61 -28.68 0.32 20.97
CA VAL A 61 -27.79 -0.07 19.87
C VAL A 61 -27.11 1.18 19.32
N VAL A 62 -25.78 1.22 19.33
CA VAL A 62 -25.01 2.31 18.71
C VAL A 62 -24.32 1.75 17.48
N LEU A 63 -24.63 2.32 16.32
CA LEU A 63 -24.09 1.90 15.04
C LEU A 63 -23.06 2.91 14.56
N TYR A 64 -21.98 2.44 13.95
CA TYR A 64 -21.05 3.30 13.24
C TYR A 64 -20.61 2.67 11.92
N CYS A 65 -20.49 3.51 10.90
CA CYS A 65 -19.76 3.19 9.69
C CYS A 65 -18.45 4.01 9.66
N LYS A 66 -17.83 4.16 8.48
CA LYS A 66 -16.56 4.91 8.34
C LYS A 66 -16.68 6.38 8.75
N TYR A 67 -17.75 7.06 8.31
CA TYR A 67 -17.95 8.51 8.53
C TYR A 67 -19.31 8.88 9.13
N GLY A 68 -20.16 7.90 9.48
CA GLY A 68 -21.48 8.11 10.07
C GLY A 68 -22.65 8.14 9.07
N GLU A 69 -22.38 8.22 7.77
CA GLU A 69 -23.40 8.36 6.71
C GLU A 69 -24.25 7.08 6.55
N LEU A 70 -23.61 5.94 6.34
CA LEU A 70 -24.31 4.65 6.18
C LEU A 70 -24.96 4.13 7.47
N SER A 71 -24.36 4.43 8.63
CA SER A 71 -24.89 3.97 9.92
C SER A 71 -26.18 4.69 10.31
N LEU A 72 -26.45 5.87 9.73
CA LEU A 72 -27.70 6.58 9.94
C LEU A 72 -28.89 5.78 9.39
N ALA A 73 -28.82 5.38 8.13
CA ALA A 73 -29.84 4.55 7.51
C ALA A 73 -29.99 3.19 8.23
N ALA A 74 -28.89 2.59 8.68
CA ALA A 74 -28.93 1.35 9.45
C ALA A 74 -29.63 1.51 10.81
N ALA A 75 -29.41 2.63 11.49
CA ALA A 75 -30.09 2.95 12.75
C ALA A 75 -31.60 3.11 12.57
N ASP A 76 -32.04 3.76 11.48
CA ASP A 76 -33.46 3.88 11.14
C ASP A 76 -34.10 2.51 10.86
N ASN A 77 -33.42 1.65 10.08
CA ASN A 77 -33.91 0.28 9.83
C ASN A 77 -34.07 -0.54 11.12
N LEU A 78 -33.13 -0.42 12.07
CA LEU A 78 -33.26 -1.09 13.37
C LEU A 78 -34.34 -0.44 14.24
N ALA A 79 -34.53 0.88 14.16
CA ALA A 79 -35.61 1.56 14.84
C ALA A 79 -36.99 1.03 14.39
N ASP A 80 -37.19 0.85 13.08
CA ASP A 80 -38.41 0.24 12.51
C ASP A 80 -38.62 -1.22 12.94
N GLN A 81 -37.54 -1.90 13.33
CA GLN A 81 -37.58 -3.25 13.90
C GLN A 81 -37.78 -3.26 15.43
N GLY A 82 -37.99 -2.10 16.04
CA GLY A 82 -38.27 -1.93 17.47
C GLY A 82 -37.03 -1.85 18.36
N TYR A 83 -35.85 -1.53 17.82
CA TYR A 83 -34.65 -1.27 18.61
C TYR A 83 -34.55 0.21 19.03
N GLU A 84 -33.96 0.47 20.20
CA GLU A 84 -33.47 1.80 20.58
C GLU A 84 -32.08 2.02 19.95
N ALA A 85 -32.07 2.29 18.63
CA ALA A 85 -30.86 2.40 17.82
C ALA A 85 -30.43 3.85 17.55
N TYR A 86 -29.12 4.11 17.54
CA TYR A 86 -28.47 5.41 17.30
C TYR A 86 -27.30 5.28 16.32
N SER A 87 -27.09 6.27 15.45
CA SER A 87 -25.88 6.40 14.64
C SER A 87 -24.84 7.28 15.33
N LEU A 88 -23.59 6.82 15.40
CA LEU A 88 -22.48 7.58 15.93
C LEU A 88 -22.04 8.65 14.93
N GLN A 89 -22.22 9.91 15.28
CA GLN A 89 -21.92 11.04 14.41
C GLN A 89 -20.42 11.09 14.04
N GLY A 90 -20.11 11.15 12.75
CA GLY A 90 -18.74 11.14 12.23
C GLY A 90 -18.06 9.76 12.23
N GLY A 91 -18.77 8.72 12.70
CA GLY A 91 -18.38 7.32 12.63
C GLY A 91 -17.01 6.98 13.22
N TYR A 92 -16.41 5.92 12.69
CA TYR A 92 -15.10 5.43 13.11
C TYR A 92 -13.99 6.47 12.96
N GLY A 93 -14.01 7.27 11.89
CA GLY A 93 -12.97 8.28 11.62
C GLY A 93 -12.89 9.35 12.71
N LYS A 94 -14.03 9.86 13.18
CA LYS A 94 -14.07 10.85 14.27
C LYS A 94 -13.63 10.23 15.60
N TRP A 95 -13.97 8.96 15.84
CA TRP A 95 -13.50 8.22 17.02
C TRP A 95 -11.98 8.03 17.02
N VAL A 96 -11.40 7.65 15.88
CA VAL A 96 -9.94 7.54 15.73
C VAL A 96 -9.25 8.87 16.04
N LEU A 97 -9.75 9.98 15.48
CA LEU A 97 -9.18 11.31 15.75
C LEU A 97 -9.23 11.66 17.24
N ARG A 98 -10.33 11.32 17.93
CA ARG A 98 -10.46 11.50 19.38
C ARG A 98 -9.43 10.67 20.16
N GLN A 99 -9.16 9.43 19.76
CA GLN A 99 -8.13 8.60 20.40
C GLN A 99 -6.72 9.17 20.18
N ILE A 100 -6.40 9.60 18.96
CA ILE A 100 -5.09 10.22 18.67
C ILE A 100 -4.92 11.51 19.47
N GLN A 101 -5.97 12.32 19.62
CA GLN A 101 -5.91 13.54 20.44
C GLN A 101 -5.58 13.22 21.90
N ARG A 102 -6.20 12.19 22.50
CA ARG A 102 -5.86 11.75 23.86
C ARG A 102 -4.40 11.32 24.00
N ASP A 103 -3.90 10.62 22.98
CA ASP A 103 -2.50 10.20 22.94
C ASP A 103 -1.55 11.40 22.81
N LEU A 104 -1.94 12.44 22.06
CA LEU A 104 -1.18 13.69 21.92
C LEU A 104 -1.09 14.47 23.22
N ASP A 105 -2.16 14.47 24.01
CA ASP A 105 -2.21 15.16 25.31
C ASP A 105 -1.33 14.46 26.37
N SER A 106 -0.76 13.29 26.06
CA SER A 106 0.15 12.54 26.93
C SER A 106 1.62 12.75 26.56
N GLU A 107 2.38 13.40 27.45
CA GLU A 107 3.81 13.66 27.27
C GLU A 107 4.65 12.36 27.12
N GLN A 108 4.21 11.27 27.73
CA GLN A 108 4.94 9.99 27.76
C GLN A 108 4.74 9.16 26.48
N ARG A 109 3.66 9.41 25.74
CA ARG A 109 3.16 8.49 24.72
C ARG A 109 4.14 8.29 23.56
N ARG A 110 4.74 9.38 23.10
CA ARG A 110 5.77 9.35 22.06
C ARG A 110 6.98 8.53 22.50
N GLU A 111 7.44 8.72 23.73
CA GLU A 111 8.60 7.99 24.26
C GLU A 111 8.31 6.49 24.35
N ASP A 112 7.10 6.10 24.74
CA ASP A 112 6.71 4.69 24.82
C ASP A 112 6.70 4.01 23.45
N ILE A 113 6.18 4.69 22.42
CA ILE A 113 6.21 4.21 21.03
C ILE A 113 7.66 3.97 20.59
N GLU A 114 8.54 4.93 20.81
CA GLU A 114 9.96 4.81 20.45
C GLU A 114 10.69 3.73 21.26
N LYS A 115 10.42 3.65 22.56
CA LYS A 115 10.99 2.64 23.45
C LYS A 115 10.54 1.24 23.06
N SER A 116 9.33 1.08 22.54
CA SER A 116 8.85 -0.20 22.01
C SER A 116 9.74 -0.71 20.86
N LEU A 117 10.17 0.17 19.95
CA LEU A 117 11.08 -0.16 18.85
C LEU A 117 12.48 -0.55 19.36
N ARG A 118 12.97 0.13 20.39
CA ARG A 118 14.28 -0.15 20.99
C ARG A 118 14.32 -1.38 21.90
N LYS A 119 13.16 -1.82 22.41
CA LYS A 119 13.04 -2.97 23.31
C LYS A 119 12.29 -4.12 22.65
N LYS A 120 10.96 -4.11 22.71
CA LYS A 120 10.11 -5.24 22.29
C LYS A 120 10.32 -5.60 20.81
N PHE A 121 10.43 -4.62 19.94
CA PHE A 121 10.56 -4.81 18.49
C PHE A 121 11.99 -4.65 17.97
N LYS A 122 12.99 -4.67 18.87
CA LYS A 122 14.40 -4.46 18.52
C LYS A 122 14.91 -5.48 17.52
N ARG A 123 14.63 -6.77 17.74
CA ARG A 123 15.16 -7.85 16.92
C ARG A 123 14.46 -7.95 15.57
N ASN A 124 13.13 -7.94 15.58
CA ASN A 124 12.32 -8.29 14.42
C ASN A 124 12.00 -7.11 13.50
N ILE A 125 12.04 -5.87 14.02
CA ILE A 125 11.81 -4.66 13.23
C ILE A 125 13.10 -3.86 13.10
N TYR A 126 13.59 -3.26 14.19
CA TYR A 126 14.71 -2.32 14.12
C TYR A 126 15.99 -2.99 13.60
N GLY A 127 16.29 -4.19 14.09
CA GLY A 127 17.45 -4.99 13.67
C GLY A 127 17.37 -5.41 12.21
N MET A 128 16.18 -5.80 11.72
CA MET A 128 15.97 -6.17 10.31
C MET A 128 16.06 -4.95 9.39
N PHE A 129 15.54 -3.80 9.82
CA PHE A 129 15.69 -2.52 9.12
C PHE A 129 17.17 -2.12 9.00
N VAL A 130 17.93 -2.15 10.10
CA VAL A 130 19.37 -1.85 10.07
C VAL A 130 20.12 -2.86 9.20
N LYS A 131 19.79 -4.15 9.30
CA LYS A 131 20.35 -5.19 8.43
C LYS A 131 20.11 -4.88 6.96
N ALA A 132 18.89 -4.52 6.57
CA ALA A 132 18.57 -4.17 5.18
C ALA A 132 19.36 -2.94 4.70
N ILE A 133 19.53 -1.92 5.57
CA ILE A 133 20.34 -0.74 5.24
C ILE A 133 21.78 -1.13 4.95
N CYS A 134 22.38 -1.98 5.80
CA CYS A 134 23.77 -2.42 5.65
C CYS A 134 23.96 -3.37 4.46
N ASP A 135 23.14 -4.41 4.35
CA ASP A 135 23.32 -5.46 3.34
C ASP A 135 23.17 -4.92 1.90
N TYR A 136 22.33 -3.90 1.73
CA TYR A 136 22.01 -3.35 0.41
C TYR A 136 22.54 -1.92 0.18
N ASN A 137 23.34 -1.38 1.11
CA ASN A 137 23.87 -0.01 1.06
C ASN A 137 22.77 1.00 0.71
N LEU A 138 21.69 1.01 1.50
CA LEU A 138 20.52 1.85 1.24
C LEU A 138 20.72 3.31 1.70
N VAL A 139 21.59 3.51 2.67
CA VAL A 139 21.92 4.82 3.25
C VAL A 139 23.44 4.94 3.29
N GLU A 140 23.95 6.03 2.73
CA GLU A 140 25.35 6.35 2.56
C GLU A 140 25.62 7.78 3.05
N GLU A 141 26.89 8.10 3.28
CA GLU A 141 27.31 9.42 3.74
C GLU A 141 26.95 10.50 2.73
N GLY A 142 26.37 11.60 3.21
CA GLY A 142 25.96 12.73 2.38
C GLY A 142 24.60 12.57 1.70
N ASP A 143 23.91 11.44 1.90
CA ASP A 143 22.57 11.26 1.35
C ASP A 143 21.58 12.29 1.89
N LYS A 144 20.65 12.70 1.02
CA LYS A 144 19.42 13.38 1.39
C LYS A 144 18.23 12.56 0.94
N ILE A 145 17.55 11.97 1.92
CA ILE A 145 16.54 10.93 1.68
C ILE A 145 15.14 11.49 1.89
N ALA A 146 14.29 11.42 0.86
CA ALA A 146 12.86 11.64 0.97
C ALA A 146 12.19 10.37 1.53
N VAL A 147 11.78 10.41 2.79
CA VAL A 147 11.02 9.34 3.45
C VAL A 147 9.55 9.55 3.14
N CYS A 148 9.00 8.76 2.21
CA CYS A 148 7.63 8.95 1.74
C CYS A 148 6.60 8.32 2.68
N ILE A 149 5.63 9.13 3.10
CA ILE A 149 4.55 8.74 4.03
C ILE A 149 3.23 8.71 3.26
N SER A 150 2.54 7.56 3.32
CA SER A 150 1.22 7.38 2.71
C SER A 150 0.07 7.51 3.72
N GLY A 151 0.40 7.66 5.00
CA GLY A 151 -0.56 7.59 6.11
C GLY A 151 -0.82 6.19 6.65
N GLY A 152 -0.32 5.16 5.96
CA GLY A 152 -0.42 3.76 6.37
C GLY A 152 0.66 3.33 7.35
N LYS A 153 0.41 2.20 8.02
CA LYS A 153 1.24 1.59 9.08
C LYS A 153 2.71 1.44 8.68
N ASP A 154 2.97 0.98 7.47
CA ASP A 154 4.32 0.62 7.01
C ASP A 154 5.17 1.88 6.80
N SER A 155 4.59 2.89 6.13
CA SER A 155 5.27 4.17 5.87
C SER A 155 5.52 4.98 7.14
N MET A 156 4.58 4.94 8.10
CA MET A 156 4.72 5.60 9.40
C MET A 156 5.77 4.91 10.28
N LEU A 157 5.79 3.59 10.31
CA LEU A 157 6.85 2.83 10.98
C LEU A 157 8.22 3.14 10.37
N MET A 158 8.34 3.12 9.05
CA MET A 158 9.59 3.45 8.34
C MET A 158 10.09 4.84 8.74
N ALA A 159 9.18 5.84 8.83
CA ALA A 159 9.54 7.17 9.28
C ALA A 159 10.12 7.18 10.71
N LYS A 160 9.51 6.47 11.66
CA LYS A 160 10.09 6.32 13.01
C LYS A 160 11.44 5.62 13.01
N LEU A 161 11.63 4.60 12.18
CA LEU A 161 12.91 3.88 12.07
C LEU A 161 14.03 4.79 11.55
N PHE A 162 13.75 5.70 10.61
CA PHE A 162 14.71 6.72 10.20
C PHE A 162 15.03 7.74 11.32
N GLN A 163 14.04 8.14 12.13
CA GLN A 163 14.32 8.98 13.31
C GLN A 163 15.23 8.27 14.31
N GLU A 164 14.98 6.98 14.60
CA GLU A 164 15.83 6.18 15.47
C GLU A 164 17.24 5.99 14.88
N LEU A 165 17.35 5.76 13.57
CA LEU A 165 18.64 5.66 12.88
C LEU A 165 19.44 6.96 13.00
N LYS A 166 18.80 8.11 12.74
CA LYS A 166 19.42 9.43 12.84
C LYS A 166 19.86 9.76 14.26
N ARG A 167 19.08 9.34 15.27
CA ARG A 167 19.43 9.51 16.69
C ARG A 167 20.74 8.83 17.08
N HIS A 168 21.09 7.71 16.44
CA HIS A 168 22.38 7.06 16.67
C HIS A 168 23.56 7.75 15.99
N ASN A 169 23.29 8.61 14.99
CA ASN A 169 24.23 9.51 14.30
C ASN A 169 25.59 8.89 13.91
N LYS A 170 25.58 7.63 13.48
CA LYS A 170 26.81 6.91 13.07
C LYS A 170 27.27 7.25 11.66
N LEU A 171 26.38 7.83 10.86
CA LEU A 171 26.57 8.17 9.45
C LEU A 171 25.85 9.50 9.21
N PRO A 172 26.51 10.51 8.63
CA PRO A 172 25.86 11.79 8.37
C PRO A 172 25.00 11.69 7.10
N PHE A 173 23.68 11.83 7.28
CA PHE A 173 22.69 11.91 6.21
C PHE A 173 21.52 12.81 6.63
N GLU A 174 20.81 13.34 5.65
CA GLU A 174 19.61 14.13 5.81
C GLU A 174 18.35 13.33 5.49
N VAL A 175 17.25 13.67 6.16
CA VAL A 175 15.93 13.07 5.91
C VAL A 175 14.89 14.16 5.78
N VAL A 176 14.03 14.01 4.79
CA VAL A 176 12.84 14.84 4.57
C VAL A 176 11.64 13.91 4.60
N TYR A 177 10.70 14.14 5.51
CA TYR A 177 9.49 13.32 5.60
C TYR A 177 8.42 13.94 4.70
N LEU A 178 8.06 13.23 3.64
CA LEU A 178 7.24 13.76 2.56
C LEU A 178 5.94 12.96 2.43
N CYS A 179 4.80 13.63 2.58
CA CYS A 179 3.50 13.07 2.28
C CYS A 179 2.89 13.77 1.08
N MET A 180 2.47 12.99 0.09
CA MET A 180 1.70 13.52 -1.02
C MET A 180 0.22 13.36 -0.70
N ASP A 181 -0.53 14.44 -0.79
CA ASP A 181 -1.98 14.46 -0.76
C ASP A 181 -2.52 14.36 -2.21
N PRO A 182 -3.06 13.22 -2.64
CA PRO A 182 -3.66 13.02 -3.96
C PRO A 182 -5.09 13.55 -4.10
N GLY A 183 -5.65 14.15 -3.05
CA GLY A 183 -7.08 14.49 -2.92
C GLY A 183 -7.74 13.78 -1.73
N TYR A 184 -7.02 13.62 -0.61
CA TYR A 184 -7.58 13.04 0.61
C TYR A 184 -8.77 13.85 1.10
N ASN A 185 -9.78 13.16 1.64
CA ASN A 185 -10.79 13.86 2.43
C ASN A 185 -10.17 14.41 3.72
N GLU A 186 -10.84 15.40 4.31
CA GLU A 186 -10.35 16.14 5.47
C GLU A 186 -10.08 15.22 6.68
N ALA A 187 -10.95 14.23 6.92
CA ALA A 187 -10.79 13.29 8.02
C ALA A 187 -9.52 12.43 7.89
N ASN A 188 -9.26 11.88 6.70
CA ASN A 188 -8.07 11.07 6.46
C ASN A 188 -6.80 11.92 6.54
N ARG A 189 -6.81 13.14 5.97
CA ARG A 189 -5.67 14.06 6.07
C ARG A 189 -5.33 14.37 7.53
N LYS A 190 -6.35 14.69 8.35
CA LYS A 190 -6.18 14.93 9.78
C LYS A 190 -5.61 13.72 10.52
N ILE A 191 -6.01 12.50 10.17
CA ILE A 191 -5.43 11.29 10.79
C ILE A 191 -3.93 11.18 10.46
N ILE A 192 -3.50 11.47 9.24
CA ILE A 192 -2.08 11.45 8.87
C ILE A 192 -1.31 12.50 9.67
N GLU A 193 -1.78 13.75 9.67
CA GLU A 193 -1.15 14.88 10.35
C GLU A 193 -1.02 14.61 11.86
N ARG A 194 -2.10 14.15 12.51
CA ARG A 194 -2.12 13.89 13.96
C ARG A 194 -1.25 12.70 14.36
N ASN A 195 -1.19 11.65 13.54
CA ASN A 195 -0.24 10.57 13.79
C ASN A 195 1.21 11.03 13.64
N ALA A 196 1.51 11.85 12.62
CA ALA A 196 2.85 12.40 12.45
C ALA A 196 3.24 13.28 13.64
N GLU A 197 2.33 14.13 14.11
CA GLU A 197 2.49 14.93 15.32
C GLU A 197 2.74 14.06 16.57
N LEU A 198 1.92 13.03 16.79
CA LEU A 198 2.05 12.10 17.92
C LEU A 198 3.45 11.47 17.93
N MET A 199 3.90 11.02 16.77
CA MET A 199 5.19 10.37 16.58
C MET A 199 6.37 11.33 16.49
N GLY A 200 6.13 12.65 16.46
CA GLY A 200 7.16 13.68 16.35
C GLY A 200 7.84 13.71 14.97
N ILE A 201 7.13 13.31 13.92
CA ILE A 201 7.61 13.27 12.54
C ILE A 201 7.41 14.66 11.91
N PRO A 202 8.47 15.39 11.49
CA PRO A 202 8.34 16.70 10.87
C PRO A 202 7.87 16.54 9.41
N LEU A 203 6.56 16.38 9.24
CA LEU A 203 5.91 16.04 7.98
C LEU A 203 5.76 17.26 7.07
N THR A 204 6.26 17.14 5.84
CA THR A 204 5.99 18.06 4.73
C THR A 204 4.91 17.47 3.84
N ILE A 205 3.78 18.17 3.67
CA ILE A 205 2.70 17.76 2.79
C ILE A 205 2.72 18.60 1.50
N PHE A 206 2.53 17.95 0.36
CA PHE A 206 2.26 18.63 -0.90
C PHE A 206 1.02 18.04 -1.58
N GLU A 207 0.28 18.88 -2.29
CA GLU A 207 -1.03 18.53 -2.82
C GLU A 207 -0.99 18.27 -4.34
N THR A 208 -1.85 17.36 -4.77
CA THR A 208 -2.09 17.01 -6.18
C THR A 208 -3.56 16.65 -6.38
N ASN A 209 -4.04 16.67 -7.62
CA ASN A 209 -5.43 16.35 -7.99
C ASN A 209 -5.54 14.97 -8.68
N ILE A 210 -4.74 14.01 -8.22
CA ILE A 210 -4.64 12.70 -8.87
C ILE A 210 -5.99 11.99 -8.82
N PHE A 211 -6.65 11.94 -7.66
CA PHE A 211 -7.89 11.18 -7.50
C PHE A 211 -8.98 11.63 -8.47
N ASP A 212 -9.16 12.93 -8.67
CA ASP A 212 -10.11 13.48 -9.65
C ASP A 212 -9.70 13.11 -11.08
N SER A 213 -8.40 13.20 -11.39
CA SER A 213 -7.87 12.92 -12.73
C SER A 213 -8.04 11.46 -13.14
N VAL A 214 -8.00 10.52 -12.19
CA VAL A 214 -8.15 9.08 -12.47
C VAL A 214 -9.60 8.61 -12.42
N TYR A 215 -10.53 9.42 -11.90
CA TYR A 215 -11.93 9.06 -11.67
C TYR A 215 -12.61 8.52 -12.93
N ASN A 216 -12.38 9.16 -14.07
CA ASN A 216 -13.02 8.82 -15.35
C ASN A 216 -12.25 7.78 -16.18
N ILE A 217 -11.22 7.12 -15.64
CA ILE A 217 -10.42 6.14 -16.38
C ILE A 217 -11.10 4.75 -16.30
N PRO A 218 -11.59 4.20 -17.43
CA PRO A 218 -12.39 2.97 -17.40
C PRO A 218 -11.57 1.69 -17.21
N LYS A 219 -10.26 1.71 -17.47
CA LYS A 219 -9.37 0.53 -17.33
C LYS A 219 -8.18 0.81 -16.42
N SER A 220 -8.01 -0.06 -15.43
CA SER A 220 -6.86 -0.04 -14.51
C SER A 220 -6.58 1.33 -13.86
N PRO A 221 -7.59 2.05 -13.32
CA PRO A 221 -7.38 3.36 -12.71
C PRO A 221 -6.33 3.29 -11.59
N CYS A 222 -6.34 2.22 -10.79
CA CYS A 222 -5.35 1.94 -9.75
C CYS A 222 -3.89 1.96 -10.25
N TYR A 223 -3.62 1.37 -11.42
CA TYR A 223 -2.28 1.33 -12.00
C TYR A 223 -1.82 2.72 -12.43
N VAL A 224 -2.72 3.47 -13.08
CA VAL A 224 -2.45 4.85 -13.52
C VAL A 224 -2.22 5.76 -12.32
N CYS A 225 -3.06 5.66 -11.29
CA CYS A 225 -2.90 6.36 -10.03
C CYS A 225 -1.52 6.08 -9.43
N ALA A 226 -1.15 4.82 -9.21
CA ALA A 226 0.16 4.46 -8.64
C ALA A 226 1.34 5.02 -9.47
N ARG A 227 1.23 5.02 -10.80
CA ARG A 227 2.25 5.60 -11.69
C ARG A 227 2.35 7.12 -11.55
N MET A 228 1.22 7.82 -11.51
CA MET A 228 1.17 9.28 -11.31
C MET A 228 1.73 9.66 -9.93
N ARG A 229 1.29 8.97 -8.87
CA ARG A 229 1.78 9.17 -7.49
C ARG A 229 3.30 9.11 -7.43
N ARG A 230 3.91 8.09 -8.05
CA ARG A 230 5.37 7.97 -8.15
C ARG A 230 6.00 9.16 -8.87
N GLY A 231 5.48 9.55 -10.03
CA GLY A 231 6.03 10.68 -10.79
C GLY A 231 6.03 12.00 -10.00
N TYR A 232 4.94 12.32 -9.30
CA TYR A 232 4.83 13.51 -8.47
C TYR A 232 5.77 13.46 -7.26
N LEU A 233 5.81 12.32 -6.54
CA LEU A 233 6.73 12.14 -5.41
C LEU A 233 8.18 12.35 -5.80
N TYR A 234 8.60 11.81 -6.94
CA TYR A 234 9.99 11.94 -7.41
C TYR A 234 10.34 13.37 -7.78
N LYS A 235 9.43 14.04 -8.49
CA LYS A 235 9.59 15.44 -8.86
C LYS A 235 9.73 16.31 -7.61
N GLU A 236 8.91 16.09 -6.59
CA GLU A 236 8.95 16.87 -5.37
C GLU A 236 10.20 16.59 -4.53
N ALA A 237 10.59 15.32 -4.39
CA ALA A 237 11.83 14.93 -3.73
C ALA A 237 13.06 15.58 -4.40
N GLN A 238 13.11 15.61 -5.73
CA GLN A 238 14.20 16.25 -6.47
C GLN A 238 14.26 17.76 -6.23
N LYS A 239 13.12 18.47 -6.19
CA LYS A 239 13.08 19.90 -5.85
C LYS A 239 13.63 20.18 -4.45
N LEU A 240 13.42 19.26 -3.51
CA LEU A 240 13.93 19.35 -2.13
C LEU A 240 15.41 18.95 -2.03
N GLY A 241 16.05 18.63 -3.15
CA GLY A 241 17.46 18.25 -3.25
C GLY A 241 17.74 16.82 -2.78
N CYS A 242 16.73 15.96 -2.70
CA CYS A 242 16.92 14.56 -2.32
C CYS A 242 17.56 13.78 -3.46
N ASN A 243 18.47 12.86 -3.13
CA ASN A 243 19.06 11.89 -4.06
C ASN A 243 18.47 10.48 -3.90
N LYS A 244 17.75 10.22 -2.80
CA LYS A 244 17.07 8.93 -2.54
C LYS A 244 15.62 9.12 -2.11
N ILE A 245 14.77 8.16 -2.48
CA ILE A 245 13.38 8.06 -2.06
C ILE A 245 13.16 6.74 -1.35
N ALA A 246 12.75 6.79 -0.08
CA ALA A 246 12.42 5.61 0.70
C ALA A 246 10.92 5.30 0.64
N LEU A 247 10.59 4.08 0.25
CA LEU A 247 9.22 3.55 0.22
C LEU A 247 9.06 2.37 1.20
N GLY A 248 7.93 2.32 1.90
CA GLY A 248 7.65 1.35 2.96
C GLY A 248 7.26 -0.05 2.49
N HIS A 249 7.85 -0.56 1.40
CA HIS A 249 7.61 -1.94 0.96
C HIS A 249 8.32 -2.91 1.90
N HIS A 250 7.59 -3.88 2.44
CA HIS A 250 8.05 -4.83 3.43
C HIS A 250 8.40 -6.20 2.82
N PHE A 251 8.93 -7.12 3.62
CA PHE A 251 9.35 -8.45 3.17
C PHE A 251 8.24 -9.20 2.43
N ASP A 252 7.01 -9.16 2.95
CA ASP A 252 5.87 -9.85 2.36
C ASP A 252 5.54 -9.33 0.94
N ASP A 253 5.66 -8.02 0.67
CA ASP A 253 5.47 -7.45 -0.67
C ASP A 253 6.45 -8.05 -1.69
N VAL A 254 7.67 -8.35 -1.25
CA VAL A 254 8.73 -8.90 -2.09
C VAL A 254 8.38 -10.32 -2.50
N ILE A 255 8.04 -11.19 -1.54
CA ILE A 255 7.70 -12.59 -1.83
C ILE A 255 6.38 -12.73 -2.58
N GLU A 256 5.40 -11.86 -2.30
CA GLU A 256 4.14 -11.79 -3.06
C GLU A 256 4.43 -11.43 -4.52
N THR A 257 5.30 -10.43 -4.76
CA THR A 257 5.66 -10.02 -6.13
C THR A 257 6.39 -11.14 -6.88
N ILE A 258 7.33 -11.85 -6.23
CA ILE A 258 8.03 -12.99 -6.84
C ILE A 258 7.02 -14.06 -7.26
N LEU A 259 6.14 -14.46 -6.35
CA LEU A 259 5.19 -15.54 -6.60
C LEU A 259 4.16 -15.13 -7.66
N MET A 260 3.69 -13.88 -7.63
CA MET A 260 2.81 -13.34 -8.67
C MET A 260 3.48 -13.35 -10.05
N GLY A 261 4.75 -12.94 -10.12
CA GLY A 261 5.54 -12.96 -11.35
C GLY A 261 5.62 -14.39 -11.92
N MET A 262 5.93 -15.36 -11.07
CA MET A 262 6.07 -16.76 -11.48
C MET A 262 4.74 -17.38 -11.92
N LEU A 263 3.67 -17.21 -11.12
CA LEU A 263 2.40 -17.91 -11.34
C LEU A 263 1.51 -17.27 -12.39
N TYR A 264 1.53 -15.93 -12.52
CA TYR A 264 0.58 -15.22 -13.39
C TYR A 264 1.25 -14.53 -14.59
N ALA A 265 2.52 -14.18 -14.50
CA ALA A 265 3.25 -13.53 -15.59
C ALA A 265 4.29 -14.43 -16.28
N GLY A 266 4.57 -15.62 -15.74
CA GLY A 266 5.55 -16.56 -16.29
C GLY A 266 6.97 -16.03 -16.28
N GLN A 267 7.30 -15.15 -15.33
CA GLN A 267 8.61 -14.51 -15.21
C GLN A 267 9.09 -14.47 -13.77
N TYR A 268 10.40 -14.59 -13.59
CA TYR A 268 11.03 -14.37 -12.30
C TYR A 268 11.40 -12.88 -12.17
N GLU A 269 10.59 -12.12 -11.43
CA GLU A 269 10.84 -10.70 -11.15
C GLU A 269 10.65 -10.44 -9.66
N ALA A 270 11.71 -9.95 -9.00
CA ALA A 270 11.67 -9.51 -7.63
C ALA A 270 11.66 -7.98 -7.55
N MET A 271 11.05 -7.43 -6.49
CA MET A 271 11.24 -6.02 -6.16
C MET A 271 12.65 -5.86 -5.60
N MET A 272 13.56 -5.16 -6.28
CA MET A 272 14.93 -4.96 -5.77
C MET A 272 14.97 -4.09 -4.51
N PRO A 273 15.94 -4.22 -3.61
CA PRO A 273 16.02 -3.37 -2.42
C PRO A 273 16.38 -1.90 -2.74
N LYS A 274 17.14 -1.67 -3.82
CA LYS A 274 17.41 -0.35 -4.39
C LYS A 274 17.43 -0.34 -5.92
N LEU A 275 17.07 0.78 -6.53
CA LEU A 275 16.97 0.97 -7.99
C LEU A 275 17.30 2.41 -8.38
N HIS A 276 18.01 2.61 -9.49
CA HIS A 276 18.08 3.93 -10.13
C HIS A 276 16.76 4.27 -10.81
N SER A 277 16.36 5.53 -10.72
CA SER A 277 15.21 6.07 -11.44
C SER A 277 15.50 6.19 -12.93
N THR A 278 14.63 5.63 -13.78
CA THR A 278 14.74 5.80 -15.24
C THR A 278 14.35 7.20 -15.72
N ASN A 279 13.52 7.90 -14.94
CA ASN A 279 12.90 9.16 -15.38
C ASN A 279 13.42 10.39 -14.62
N PHE A 280 14.22 10.18 -13.57
CA PHE A 280 14.75 11.26 -12.72
C PHE A 280 16.24 11.00 -12.48
N PRO A 281 17.13 11.52 -13.34
CA PRO A 281 18.58 11.29 -13.24
C PRO A 281 19.11 11.64 -11.84
N GLY A 282 19.99 10.78 -11.32
CA GLY A 282 20.60 10.94 -9.98
C GLY A 282 19.70 10.58 -8.80
N MET A 283 18.45 10.15 -9.03
CA MET A 283 17.55 9.71 -7.98
C MET A 283 17.54 8.17 -7.85
N GLU A 284 17.64 7.65 -6.63
CA GLU A 284 17.44 6.24 -6.33
C GLU A 284 16.15 5.99 -5.53
N LEU A 285 15.52 4.85 -5.75
CA LEU A 285 14.49 4.30 -4.88
C LEU A 285 15.13 3.29 -3.94
N ILE A 286 14.84 3.39 -2.65
CA ILE A 286 15.24 2.42 -1.63
C ILE A 286 14.01 1.86 -0.90
N ARG A 287 14.11 0.60 -0.44
CA ARG A 287 13.06 -0.11 0.30
C ARG A 287 13.58 -0.55 1.68
N PRO A 288 13.58 0.32 2.70
CA PRO A 288 14.25 0.03 3.97
C PRO A 288 13.58 -1.06 4.83
N LEU A 289 12.31 -1.38 4.56
CA LEU A 289 11.59 -2.47 5.24
C LEU A 289 11.77 -3.83 4.56
N TYR A 290 12.72 -3.97 3.63
CA TYR A 290 12.92 -5.15 2.78
C TYR A 290 12.98 -6.50 3.52
N LEU A 291 13.45 -6.49 4.77
CA LEU A 291 13.63 -7.67 5.62
C LEU A 291 12.66 -7.70 6.82
N VAL A 292 11.72 -6.74 6.90
CA VAL A 292 10.75 -6.63 8.00
C VAL A 292 9.46 -7.30 7.56
N HIS A 293 8.95 -8.25 8.35
CA HIS A 293 7.68 -8.92 8.08
C HIS A 293 6.47 -8.05 8.42
N GLU A 294 5.42 -8.10 7.62
CA GLU A 294 4.18 -7.33 7.84
C GLU A 294 3.52 -7.68 9.19
N ALA A 295 3.59 -8.95 9.59
CA ALA A 295 3.07 -9.40 10.88
C ALA A 295 3.69 -8.63 12.07
N GLU A 296 4.98 -8.30 11.99
CA GLU A 296 5.67 -7.52 13.02
C GLU A 296 5.26 -6.05 12.97
N ILE A 297 5.02 -5.49 11.78
CA ILE A 297 4.52 -4.12 11.61
C ILE A 297 3.11 -4.00 12.23
N LYS A 298 2.23 -4.97 11.97
CA LYS A 298 0.89 -5.06 12.57
C LYS A 298 1.00 -5.19 14.10
N HIS A 299 1.87 -6.07 14.59
CA HIS A 299 2.09 -6.24 16.03
C HIS A 299 2.60 -4.95 16.70
N TRP A 300 3.49 -4.19 16.05
CA TRP A 300 3.94 -2.90 16.57
C TRP A 300 2.82 -1.87 16.62
N ARG A 301 2.01 -1.77 15.55
CA ARG A 301 0.81 -0.91 15.51
C ARG A 301 -0.13 -1.26 16.66
N ASP A 302 -0.47 -2.53 16.80
CA ASP A 302 -1.48 -3.00 17.75
C ASP A 302 -1.01 -2.88 19.20
N TYR A 303 0.26 -3.22 19.46
CA TYR A 303 0.88 -3.06 20.78
C TYR A 303 0.88 -1.61 21.24
N ASN A 304 1.07 -0.67 20.30
CA ASN A 304 1.04 0.75 20.58
C ASN A 304 -0.33 1.36 20.32
N HIS A 305 -1.41 0.60 20.11
CA HIS A 305 -2.76 1.13 19.86
C HIS A 305 -2.83 2.24 18.78
N LEU A 306 -1.97 2.15 17.75
CA LEU A 306 -1.87 3.18 16.72
C LEU A 306 -2.93 2.97 15.65
N ASN A 307 -3.53 4.06 15.20
CA ASN A 307 -4.58 4.05 14.18
C ASN A 307 -4.08 4.75 12.92
N PHE A 308 -3.92 3.99 11.84
CA PHE A 308 -3.45 4.50 10.56
C PHE A 308 -4.56 4.45 9.52
N ILE A 309 -4.49 5.33 8.52
CA ILE A 309 -5.42 5.24 7.40
C ILE A 309 -5.08 4.05 6.52
N GLN A 310 -6.10 3.48 5.89
CA GLN A 310 -5.91 2.67 4.69
C GLN A 310 -5.86 3.58 3.45
N CYS A 311 -5.62 3.00 2.26
CA CYS A 311 -5.68 3.76 1.01
C CYS A 311 -7.00 4.54 0.94
N ALA A 312 -6.91 5.87 0.97
CA ALA A 312 -8.04 6.78 1.11
C ALA A 312 -8.51 7.33 -0.25
N CYS A 313 -8.64 6.48 -1.27
CA CYS A 313 -9.15 6.89 -2.58
C CYS A 313 -10.68 6.76 -2.64
N HIS A 314 -11.35 7.62 -3.43
CA HIS A 314 -12.80 7.54 -3.65
C HIS A 314 -13.27 6.15 -4.13
N PHE A 315 -12.41 5.40 -4.82
CA PHE A 315 -12.70 4.04 -5.29
C PHE A 315 -12.81 3.02 -4.15
N THR A 316 -12.15 3.22 -3.00
CA THR A 316 -12.24 2.27 -1.87
C THR A 316 -13.61 2.25 -1.21
N ALA A 317 -14.43 3.31 -1.37
CA ALA A 317 -15.78 3.38 -0.82
C ALA A 317 -16.81 2.58 -1.65
N THR A 318 -16.51 2.28 -2.92
CA THR A 318 -17.44 1.63 -3.86
C THR A 318 -16.89 0.36 -4.50
N CYS A 319 -15.61 0.04 -4.27
CA CYS A 319 -14.95 -1.06 -4.94
C CYS A 319 -14.21 -1.92 -3.90
N SER A 320 -14.83 -3.05 -3.55
CA SER A 320 -14.32 -4.14 -2.70
C SER A 320 -13.04 -4.83 -3.21
N THR A 321 -12.39 -4.24 -4.22
CA THR A 321 -11.15 -4.72 -4.85
C THR A 321 -10.03 -3.69 -4.74
N CYS A 322 -9.99 -2.85 -3.71
CA CYS A 322 -9.02 -1.75 -3.64
C CYS A 322 -8.28 -1.70 -2.30
N HIS A 323 -7.16 -2.43 -2.16
CA HIS A 323 -6.21 -2.21 -1.07
C HIS A 323 -4.77 -1.95 -1.57
N THR A 324 -4.15 -1.02 -0.84
CA THR A 324 -2.77 -0.47 -0.78
C THR A 324 -1.95 -0.20 -2.05
N ASP A 325 -1.90 -1.06 -3.08
CA ASP A 325 -0.76 -1.01 -4.03
C ASP A 325 -1.10 -0.79 -5.50
N GLY A 326 -2.35 -0.46 -5.81
CA GLY A 326 -2.70 -0.01 -7.16
C GLY A 326 -2.53 -1.07 -8.27
N GLN A 327 -2.32 -2.33 -7.92
CA GLN A 327 -2.40 -3.48 -8.82
C GLN A 327 -3.63 -4.30 -8.42
N THR A 328 -4.30 -4.92 -9.40
CA THR A 328 -5.46 -5.81 -9.25
C THR A 328 -5.42 -6.58 -7.93
N SER A 329 -6.13 -6.07 -6.92
CA SER A 329 -6.02 -6.49 -5.51
C SER A 329 -6.38 -7.95 -5.29
N SER A 330 -7.24 -8.53 -6.15
CA SER A 330 -7.62 -9.93 -6.05
C SER A 330 -6.38 -10.83 -6.11
N LYS A 331 -5.43 -10.57 -7.03
CA LYS A 331 -4.27 -11.45 -7.21
C LYS A 331 -3.23 -11.33 -6.12
N ARG A 332 -3.00 -10.13 -5.60
CA ARG A 332 -2.09 -9.95 -4.47
C ARG A 332 -2.65 -10.60 -3.20
N LEU A 333 -3.94 -10.39 -2.92
CA LEU A 333 -4.62 -11.01 -1.78
C LEU A 333 -4.72 -12.55 -1.94
N GLU A 334 -5.05 -13.05 -3.13
CA GLU A 334 -5.03 -14.49 -3.43
C GLU A 334 -3.63 -15.09 -3.20
N THR A 335 -2.57 -14.38 -3.62
CA THR A 335 -1.17 -14.82 -3.43
C THR A 335 -0.81 -14.84 -1.96
N LYS A 336 -1.26 -13.85 -1.17
CA LYS A 336 -1.07 -13.83 0.27
C LYS A 336 -1.71 -15.03 0.96
N HIS A 337 -2.99 -15.30 0.69
CA HIS A 337 -3.68 -16.48 1.23
C HIS A 337 -3.02 -17.79 0.77
N LEU A 338 -2.48 -17.83 -0.45
CA LEU A 338 -1.71 -18.96 -0.93
C LEU A 338 -0.43 -19.18 -0.12
N ILE A 339 0.33 -18.12 0.17
CA ILE A 339 1.55 -18.20 1.01
C ILE A 339 1.19 -18.66 2.43
N GLU A 340 0.12 -18.13 3.02
CA GLU A 340 -0.39 -18.54 4.34
C GLU A 340 -0.73 -20.03 4.36
N LYS A 341 -1.44 -20.52 3.33
CA LYS A 341 -1.76 -21.95 3.20
C LYS A 341 -0.51 -22.81 3.02
N LEU A 342 0.47 -22.36 2.25
CA LEU A 342 1.73 -23.10 2.09
C LEU A 342 2.49 -23.17 3.43
N LYS A 343 2.40 -22.14 4.26
CA LYS A 343 3.04 -22.06 5.57
C LYS A 343 2.53 -23.12 6.55
N GLU A 344 1.27 -23.55 6.42
CA GLU A 344 0.69 -24.64 7.21
C GLU A 344 1.45 -25.96 7.04
N THR A 345 1.98 -26.22 5.84
CA THR A 345 2.73 -27.45 5.52
C THR A 345 4.24 -27.26 5.55
N ASN A 346 4.73 -26.05 5.25
CA ASN A 346 6.14 -25.70 5.26
C ASN A 346 6.35 -24.36 5.96
N PRO A 347 6.76 -24.35 7.25
CA PRO A 347 6.96 -23.12 8.02
C PRO A 347 8.09 -22.23 7.48
N TYR A 348 8.93 -22.75 6.58
CA TYR A 348 10.05 -22.01 5.97
C TYR A 348 9.72 -21.46 4.58
N VAL A 349 8.48 -21.59 4.08
CA VAL A 349 8.12 -21.26 2.70
C VAL A 349 8.47 -19.81 2.32
N GLU A 350 8.15 -18.85 3.18
CA GLU A 350 8.43 -17.43 2.99
C GLU A 350 9.93 -17.17 2.81
N ARG A 351 10.75 -17.74 3.71
CA ARG A 351 12.21 -17.65 3.64
C ARG A 351 12.76 -18.34 2.40
N ASN A 352 12.20 -19.47 2.01
CA ASN A 352 12.65 -20.22 0.83
C ASN A 352 12.36 -19.44 -0.46
N ILE A 353 11.17 -18.82 -0.58
CA ILE A 353 10.82 -17.96 -1.71
C ILE A 353 11.80 -16.79 -1.82
N PHE A 354 12.08 -16.12 -0.70
CA PHE A 354 13.05 -15.02 -0.67
C PHE A 354 14.47 -15.50 -1.01
N SER A 355 14.94 -16.58 -0.38
CA SER A 355 16.29 -17.11 -0.59
C SER A 355 16.49 -17.63 -2.02
N ALA A 356 15.44 -18.07 -2.70
CA ALA A 356 15.53 -18.49 -4.10
C ALA A 356 15.98 -17.35 -5.02
N MET A 357 15.78 -16.08 -4.63
CA MET A 357 16.28 -14.91 -5.34
C MET A 357 17.79 -14.78 -5.33
N GLU A 358 18.41 -15.16 -4.22
CA GLU A 358 19.86 -15.04 -4.02
C GLU A 358 20.60 -16.29 -4.50
N ASN A 359 19.89 -17.41 -4.70
CA ASN A 359 20.45 -18.73 -4.98
C ASN A 359 20.13 -19.25 -6.39
N ILE A 360 20.27 -18.38 -7.41
CA ILE A 360 20.07 -18.76 -8.82
C ILE A 360 21.38 -19.27 -9.42
N SER A 361 21.40 -20.54 -9.80
CA SER A 361 22.51 -21.11 -10.57
C SER A 361 22.29 -20.88 -12.06
N LEU A 362 23.13 -20.05 -12.69
CA LEU A 362 23.04 -19.77 -14.15
C LEU A 362 23.19 -21.04 -15.01
N ASN A 363 23.87 -22.07 -14.50
CA ASN A 363 23.99 -23.38 -15.18
C ASN A 363 22.73 -24.26 -15.08
N LYS A 364 21.72 -23.83 -14.30
CA LYS A 364 20.49 -24.61 -14.04
C LYS A 364 19.23 -23.84 -14.45
N ILE A 365 19.37 -22.86 -15.33
CA ILE A 365 18.26 -22.11 -15.91
C ILE A 365 18.33 -22.20 -17.44
N LEU A 366 17.16 -22.14 -18.10
CA LEU A 366 17.09 -22.16 -19.56
C LEU A 366 17.59 -20.85 -20.20
N GLY A 367 17.66 -19.78 -19.43
CA GLY A 367 18.07 -18.47 -19.88
C GLY A 367 17.60 -17.37 -18.95
N PHE A 368 18.10 -16.16 -19.17
CA PHE A 368 17.74 -14.96 -18.41
C PHE A 368 17.65 -13.76 -19.34
N LYS A 369 17.14 -12.64 -18.83
CA LYS A 369 17.17 -11.35 -19.54
C LYS A 369 18.12 -10.40 -18.82
N ARG A 370 19.00 -9.74 -19.57
CA ARG A 370 19.82 -8.63 -19.08
C ARG A 370 19.65 -7.47 -20.04
N GLN A 371 19.25 -6.30 -19.53
CA GLN A 371 19.05 -5.09 -20.35
C GLN A 371 18.20 -5.38 -21.61
N HIS A 372 17.11 -6.11 -21.45
CA HIS A 372 16.20 -6.55 -22.53
C HIS A 372 16.76 -7.56 -23.54
N VAL A 373 18.05 -7.91 -23.48
CA VAL A 373 18.65 -9.01 -24.24
C VAL A 373 18.36 -10.33 -23.54
N LYS A 374 17.83 -11.30 -24.29
CA LYS A 374 17.58 -12.65 -23.79
C LYS A 374 18.82 -13.50 -24.05
N HIS A 375 19.38 -14.04 -22.98
CA HIS A 375 20.48 -14.98 -23.00
C HIS A 375 19.95 -16.41 -22.85
N SER A 376 20.28 -17.28 -23.79
CA SER A 376 19.90 -18.71 -23.78
C SER A 376 21.04 -19.55 -23.21
N PHE A 377 20.72 -20.64 -22.51
CA PHE A 377 21.74 -21.57 -22.01
C PHE A 377 22.65 -22.15 -23.10
N LEU A 378 22.19 -22.15 -24.36
CA LEU A 378 22.98 -22.54 -25.53
C LEU A 378 24.21 -21.66 -25.74
N GLU A 379 24.23 -20.41 -25.25
CA GLU A 379 25.37 -19.51 -25.35
C GLU A 379 26.58 -19.98 -24.52
N TRP A 380 26.35 -20.80 -23.49
CA TRP A 380 27.39 -21.35 -22.62
C TRP A 380 27.35 -22.88 -22.52
N TYR A 381 26.62 -23.56 -23.41
CA TYR A 381 26.46 -25.01 -23.37
C TYR A 381 27.78 -25.76 -23.60
N ASP A 382 28.54 -25.37 -24.64
CA ASP A 382 29.82 -26.01 -24.95
C ASP A 382 30.99 -25.48 -24.09
N ASN A 383 30.81 -24.32 -23.46
CA ASN A 383 31.83 -23.62 -22.67
C ASN A 383 31.27 -23.16 -21.31
N GLU A 384 31.08 -24.11 -20.39
CA GLU A 384 30.42 -23.90 -19.08
C GLU A 384 31.02 -22.76 -18.23
N ASN A 385 32.27 -22.36 -18.47
CA ASN A 385 33.01 -21.38 -17.67
C ASN A 385 33.14 -19.99 -18.32
N ASP A 386 32.67 -19.77 -19.55
CA ASP A 386 32.93 -18.51 -20.31
C ASP A 386 31.66 -17.65 -20.48
N LEU A 387 30.88 -17.46 -19.41
CA LEU A 387 29.82 -16.47 -19.35
C LEU A 387 30.43 -15.05 -19.30
N LYS A 388 30.98 -14.59 -20.43
CA LYS A 388 31.32 -13.18 -20.66
C LYS A 388 30.04 -12.42 -20.99
N ILE A 389 29.24 -12.15 -19.97
CA ILE A 389 28.04 -11.33 -20.14
C ILE A 389 28.50 -9.87 -20.24
N GLY A 390 28.56 -9.34 -21.46
CA GLY A 390 28.74 -7.90 -21.69
C GLY A 390 27.62 -7.08 -21.03
N VAL A 391 27.95 -5.85 -20.61
CA VAL A 391 26.97 -4.83 -20.25
C VAL A 391 26.83 -3.97 -21.50
N LEU A 392 25.63 -3.88 -22.08
CA LEU A 392 25.36 -2.91 -23.14
C LEU A 392 25.46 -1.50 -22.52
N THR A 393 26.10 -0.60 -23.26
CA THR A 393 26.13 0.84 -22.98
C THR A 393 24.71 1.43 -23.11
N GLU A 394 24.46 2.60 -22.52
CA GLU A 394 23.13 3.24 -22.58
C GLU A 394 22.64 3.45 -24.03
N ASP A 395 23.55 3.83 -24.94
CA ASP A 395 23.26 3.99 -26.36
C ASP A 395 22.86 2.66 -27.01
N GLU A 396 23.54 1.57 -26.66
CA GLU A 396 23.22 0.22 -27.15
C GLU A 396 21.88 -0.28 -26.61
N ILE A 397 21.54 0.01 -25.34
CA ILE A 397 20.23 -0.34 -24.75
C ILE A 397 19.11 0.41 -25.48
N GLN A 398 19.28 1.70 -25.72
CA GLN A 398 18.27 2.53 -26.37
C GLN A 398 18.01 2.04 -27.81
N LEU A 399 19.08 1.71 -28.54
CA LEU A 399 18.99 1.15 -29.89
C LEU A 399 18.23 -0.19 -29.89
N GLU A 400 18.52 -1.08 -28.93
CA GLU A 400 17.90 -2.39 -28.86
C GLU A 400 16.41 -2.32 -28.45
N ASP A 401 16.05 -1.39 -27.56
CA ASP A 401 14.66 -1.10 -27.19
C ASP A 401 13.85 -0.52 -28.37
N GLU A 402 14.46 0.33 -29.20
CA GLU A 402 13.84 0.83 -30.43
C GLU A 402 13.59 -0.31 -31.44
N LYS A 403 14.59 -1.19 -31.65
CA LYS A 403 14.43 -2.39 -32.48
C LYS A 403 13.32 -3.29 -31.95
N ARG A 404 13.24 -3.50 -30.63
CA ARG A 404 12.21 -4.35 -30.01
C ARG A 404 10.81 -3.76 -30.17
N LYS A 405 10.64 -2.44 -29.94
CA LYS A 405 9.37 -1.74 -30.20
C LYS A 405 8.95 -1.89 -31.65
N ALA A 406 9.89 -1.75 -32.59
CA ALA A 406 9.61 -1.95 -34.02
C ALA A 406 9.17 -3.38 -34.33
N GLN A 407 9.81 -4.40 -33.74
CA GLN A 407 9.42 -5.81 -33.89
C GLN A 407 8.05 -6.12 -33.26
N GLU A 408 7.75 -5.56 -32.09
CA GLU A 408 6.45 -5.71 -31.43
C GLU A 408 5.34 -5.09 -32.28
N LEU A 409 5.55 -3.88 -32.82
CA LEU A 409 4.64 -3.25 -33.78
C LEU A 409 4.45 -4.09 -35.05
N GLN A 410 5.51 -4.71 -35.57
CA GLN A 410 5.40 -5.61 -36.72
C GLN A 410 4.60 -6.88 -36.39
N LYS A 411 4.80 -7.48 -35.22
CA LYS A 411 4.02 -8.65 -34.77
C LYS A 411 2.55 -8.30 -34.53
N GLU A 412 2.28 -7.15 -33.92
CA GLU A 412 0.92 -6.62 -33.73
C GLU A 412 0.24 -6.40 -35.08
N LYS A 413 0.94 -5.77 -36.03
CA LYS A 413 0.44 -5.54 -37.39
C LYS A 413 0.19 -6.85 -38.13
N ALA A 414 1.11 -7.80 -38.10
CA ALA A 414 0.94 -9.13 -38.71
C ALA A 414 -0.23 -9.90 -38.08
N ARG A 415 -0.42 -9.77 -36.76
CA ARG A 415 -1.57 -10.35 -36.05
C ARG A 415 -2.87 -9.71 -36.52
N ILE A 416 -2.94 -8.38 -36.64
CA ILE A 416 -4.11 -7.67 -37.16
C ILE A 416 -4.37 -8.10 -38.62
N ASP A 417 -3.34 -8.17 -39.45
CA ASP A 417 -3.43 -8.57 -40.86
C ASP A 417 -3.91 -10.02 -41.03
N SER A 418 -3.70 -10.89 -40.03
CA SER A 418 -4.20 -12.27 -40.00
C SER A 418 -5.65 -12.43 -39.51
N MET A 419 -6.28 -11.38 -38.99
CA MET A 419 -7.67 -11.41 -38.49
C MET A 419 -8.69 -11.33 -39.64
N PRO A 420 -9.93 -11.82 -39.45
CA PRO A 420 -11.01 -11.63 -40.41
C PRO A 420 -11.24 -10.14 -40.74
N LYS A 421 -11.55 -9.81 -42.00
CA LYS A 421 -11.72 -8.41 -42.47
C LYS A 421 -12.73 -7.59 -41.65
N SER A 422 -13.77 -8.23 -41.11
CA SER A 422 -14.77 -7.62 -40.24
C SER A 422 -14.20 -7.16 -38.89
N GLU A 423 -13.17 -7.86 -38.40
CA GLU A 423 -12.51 -7.60 -37.13
C GLU A 423 -11.35 -6.60 -37.29
N GLN A 424 -10.64 -6.66 -38.42
CA GLN A 424 -9.67 -5.62 -38.85
C GLN A 424 -10.33 -4.24 -38.93
N ALA A 425 -11.50 -4.14 -39.57
CA ALA A 425 -12.23 -2.87 -39.69
C ALA A 425 -12.63 -2.28 -38.33
N ARG A 426 -12.99 -3.13 -37.36
CA ARG A 426 -13.30 -2.71 -35.98
C ARG A 426 -12.06 -2.19 -35.26
N LYS A 427 -10.95 -2.92 -35.30
CA LYS A 427 -9.69 -2.49 -34.68
C LYS A 427 -9.14 -1.20 -35.28
N ASN A 428 -9.12 -1.09 -36.61
CA ASN A 428 -8.65 0.12 -37.29
C ASN A 428 -9.53 1.35 -36.99
N ALA A 429 -10.84 1.16 -36.83
CA ALA A 429 -11.76 2.23 -36.40
C ALA A 429 -11.52 2.64 -34.93
N GLU A 430 -11.19 1.69 -34.06
CA GLU A 430 -10.86 1.94 -32.65
C GLU A 430 -9.54 2.70 -32.49
N GLU A 431 -8.55 2.37 -33.32
CA GLU A 431 -7.23 3.00 -33.33
C GLU A 431 -7.26 4.41 -33.94
N ASN A 432 -8.02 4.61 -35.02
CA ASN A 432 -8.28 5.93 -35.58
C ASN A 432 -9.03 6.85 -34.61
N ARG A 433 -9.94 6.31 -33.78
CA ARG A 433 -10.59 7.07 -32.69
C ARG A 433 -9.61 7.45 -31.58
N LYS A 434 -8.67 6.57 -31.20
CA LYS A 434 -7.63 6.88 -30.21
C LYS A 434 -6.69 7.98 -30.68
N ASN A 435 -6.26 7.95 -31.95
CA ASN A 435 -5.35 8.95 -32.51
C ASN A 435 -6.01 10.31 -32.76
N ALA A 436 -7.32 10.35 -33.03
CA ALA A 436 -8.09 11.59 -33.13
C ALA A 436 -8.24 12.33 -31.78
N ASN A 437 -8.23 11.61 -30.66
CA ASN A 437 -8.33 12.19 -29.31
C ASN A 437 -6.98 12.68 -28.74
N PHE A 438 -5.85 12.40 -29.40
CA PHE A 438 -4.52 12.88 -29.00
C PHE A 438 -4.10 14.18 -29.73
N ARG A 439 -4.90 14.63 -30.70
CA ARG A 439 -4.66 15.84 -31.52
C ARG A 439 -5.64 17.00 -31.23
N LYS A 440 -6.43 16.89 -30.17
CA LYS A 440 -7.16 17.99 -29.53
C LYS A 440 -6.62 18.15 -28.12
#